data_AF-A0A961U2V6-F1
#
_entry.id   AF-A0A961U2V6-F1
#
_cell.length_a   1.000
_cell.length_b   1.000
_cell.length_c   1.000
_cell.angle_alpha   90.00
_cell.angle_beta   90.00
_cell.angle_gamma   90.00
#
_symmetry.space_group_name_H-M   'P 1'
#
loop_
_entity.id
_entity.type
_entity.pdbx_description
1 polymer ?
#
loop_
_entity_poly.entity_id
_entity_poly.type
_entity_poly.pdbx_seq_one_letter_code
_entity_poly.pdbx_strand_id
1 'polypeptide(L)'
;MRDERVTSVIIGNITVNDSAVVTHRDSYLLDTLSVVSVRRPFFAPGVASGLVFGGFAVMFADLLYAGEIIGSLGAAIAVPMIATQIGQLKLLSRDLRGSELSGVVWGRYAALNQVRREIVDALFRHKGGTPS
;
A
#
# COMPACT_ATOMS: atom_id res chain seq x y z
N MET A 1 -26.56 4.66 -16.14
CA MET A 1 -26.27 4.43 -14.71
C MET A 1 -24.75 4.45 -14.56
N ARG A 2 -24.17 5.47 -13.91
CA ARG A 2 -22.72 5.57 -13.65
C ARG A 2 -22.38 4.63 -12.48
N ASP A 3 -21.54 3.63 -12.71
CA ASP A 3 -21.08 2.70 -11.66
C ASP A 3 -19.90 3.35 -10.93
N GLU A 4 -20.20 4.30 -10.04
CA GLU A 4 -19.18 4.96 -9.20
C GLU A 4 -18.80 4.03 -8.04
N ARG A 5 -17.56 3.53 -8.01
CA ARG A 5 -17.08 2.68 -6.92
C ARG A 5 -16.22 3.47 -5.95
N VAL A 6 -16.69 3.56 -4.71
CA VAL A 6 -16.01 4.25 -3.60
C VAL A 6 -15.30 3.23 -2.73
N THR A 7 -13.97 3.32 -2.65
CA THR A 7 -13.18 2.54 -1.70
C THR A 7 -12.55 3.43 -0.65
N SER A 8 -12.93 3.21 0.61
CA SER A 8 -12.33 3.88 1.76
C SER A 8 -10.97 3.28 2.08
N VAL A 9 -9.98 4.15 2.28
CA VAL A 9 -8.62 3.78 2.70
C VAL A 9 -8.25 4.50 3.99
N ILE A 10 -7.14 4.10 4.61
CA ILE A 10 -6.75 4.59 5.95
C ILE A 10 -6.56 6.12 5.94
N ILE A 11 -6.01 6.66 4.85
CA ILE A 11 -5.90 8.11 4.64
C ILE A 11 -6.63 8.49 3.35
N GLY A 12 -7.87 8.94 3.48
CA GLY A 12 -8.69 9.47 2.39
C GLY A 12 -9.66 8.46 1.76
N ASN A 13 -10.36 8.93 0.72
CA ASN A 13 -11.19 8.11 -0.14
C ASN A 13 -10.60 8.07 -1.56
N ILE A 14 -10.76 6.93 -2.23
CA ILE A 14 -10.49 6.81 -3.65
C ILE A 14 -11.82 6.44 -4.31
N THR A 15 -12.24 7.26 -5.27
CA THR A 15 -13.39 6.97 -6.12
C THR A 15 -12.90 6.72 -7.54
N VAL A 16 -13.30 5.59 -8.09
CA VAL A 16 -12.94 5.20 -9.46
C VAL A 16 -14.20 5.31 -10.31
N ASN A 17 -14.14 6.18 -11.31
CA ASN A 17 -15.16 6.37 -12.33
C ASN A 17 -14.66 5.86 -13.69
N ASP A 18 -15.56 5.73 -14.66
CA ASP A 18 -15.25 5.22 -16.02
C ASP A 18 -14.25 6.09 -16.81
N SER A 19 -14.03 7.34 -16.40
CA SER A 19 -13.14 8.30 -17.09
C SER A 19 -12.05 8.92 -16.20
N ALA A 20 -12.17 8.79 -14.87
CA ALA A 20 -11.25 9.44 -13.94
C ALA A 20 -11.15 8.68 -12.61
N VAL A 21 -9.98 8.78 -11.98
CA VAL A 21 -9.74 8.35 -10.60
C VAL A 21 -9.63 9.60 -9.75
N VAL A 22 -10.56 9.76 -8.81
CA VAL A 22 -10.53 10.89 -7.86
C VAL A 22 -10.04 10.38 -6.52
N THR A 23 -9.04 11.06 -6.00
CA THR A 23 -8.53 10.88 -4.64
C THR A 23 -8.98 12.03 -3.78
N HIS A 24 -8.85 11.90 -2.45
CA HIS A 24 -9.18 12.97 -1.51
C HIS A 24 -8.51 14.33 -1.83
N ARG A 25 -7.36 14.33 -2.52
CA ARG A 25 -6.59 15.55 -2.81
C ARG A 25 -6.61 15.96 -4.29
N ASP A 26 -6.66 15.00 -5.21
CA ASP A 26 -6.49 15.24 -6.65
C ASP A 26 -7.38 14.33 -7.51
N SER A 27 -7.78 14.81 -8.69
CA SER A 27 -8.47 14.04 -9.72
C SER A 27 -7.54 13.76 -10.91
N TYR A 28 -7.48 12.49 -11.33
CA TYR A 28 -6.62 12.02 -12.40
C TYR A 28 -7.49 11.45 -13.54
N LEU A 29 -7.34 11.94 -14.76
CA LEU A 29 -7.98 11.34 -15.93
C LEU A 29 -7.33 9.98 -16.23
N LEU A 30 -8.15 8.97 -16.55
CA LEU A 30 -7.65 7.62 -16.88
C LEU A 30 -6.72 7.62 -18.09
N ASP A 31 -6.97 8.52 -19.05
CA ASP A 31 -6.20 8.62 -20.29
C ASP A 31 -4.75 9.12 -20.07
N THR A 32 -4.54 9.92 -19.03
CA THR A 32 -3.22 10.43 -18.66
C THR A 32 -2.51 9.55 -17.62
N LEU A 33 -3.21 8.59 -17.01
CA LEU A 33 -2.66 7.69 -16.00
C LEU A 33 -1.70 6.67 -16.64
N SER A 34 -0.43 6.73 -16.28
CA SER A 34 0.61 5.87 -16.89
C SER A 34 1.06 4.72 -15.99
N VAL A 35 1.14 4.95 -14.67
CA VAL A 35 1.63 3.94 -13.73
C VAL A 35 0.80 3.96 -12.44
N VAL A 36 0.29 2.79 -12.09
CA VAL A 36 -0.35 2.50 -10.80
C VAL A 36 0.46 1.44 -10.08
N SER A 37 1.17 1.84 -9.03
CA SER A 37 2.03 0.93 -8.28
C SER A 37 1.67 0.92 -6.79
N VAL A 38 1.55 -0.27 -6.22
CA VAL A 38 1.39 -0.48 -4.77
C VAL A 38 2.71 -1.01 -4.23
N ARG A 39 3.25 -0.38 -3.19
CA ARG A 39 4.49 -0.81 -2.52
C ARG A 39 4.26 -1.03 -1.03
N ARG A 40 5.11 -1.84 -0.39
CA ARG A 40 5.14 -2.07 1.06
C ARG A 40 6.43 -1.47 1.65
N PRO A 41 6.48 -0.14 1.87
CA PRO A 41 7.73 0.52 2.27
C PRO A 41 8.26 0.03 3.62
N PHE A 42 7.35 -0.38 4.52
CA PHE A 42 7.72 -0.83 5.86
C PHE A 42 8.10 -2.31 5.95
N PHE A 43 7.99 -3.09 4.88
CA PHE A 43 8.30 -4.52 4.92
C PHE A 43 9.75 -4.79 5.33
N ALA A 44 10.71 -4.19 4.61
CA ALA A 44 12.14 -4.38 4.90
C ALA A 44 12.53 -3.92 6.32
N PRO A 45 12.20 -2.68 6.76
CA PRO A 45 12.53 -2.27 8.13
C PRO A 45 11.76 -3.09 9.18
N GLY A 46 10.53 -3.54 8.89
CA GLY A 46 9.77 -4.42 9.78
C GLY A 46 10.47 -5.76 10.02
N VAL A 47 10.92 -6.42 8.94
CA VAL A 47 11.70 -7.67 9.02
C VAL A 47 13.03 -7.45 9.74
N ALA A 48 13.75 -6.37 9.42
CA ALA A 48 15.02 -6.04 10.06
C ALA A 48 14.85 -5.87 11.59
N SER A 49 13.84 -5.10 12.02
CA SER A 49 13.51 -4.96 13.44
C SER A 49 13.14 -6.31 14.08
N GLY A 50 12.40 -7.16 13.37
CA GLY A 50 12.08 -8.50 13.83
C GLY A 50 13.32 -9.35 14.12
N LEU A 51 14.29 -9.32 13.21
CA LEU A 51 15.58 -10.01 13.39
C LEU A 51 16.39 -9.43 14.55
N VAL A 52 16.36 -8.11 14.76
CA VAL A 52 17.03 -7.47 15.89
C VAL A 52 16.43 -7.94 17.22
N PHE A 53 15.10 -7.91 17.37
CA PHE A 53 14.44 -8.38 18.59
C PHE A 53 14.64 -9.88 18.83
N GLY A 54 14.53 -10.70 17.79
CA GLY A 54 14.77 -12.14 17.87
C GLY A 54 16.22 -12.46 18.22
N GLY A 55 17.17 -11.79 17.56
CA GLY A 55 18.61 -11.93 17.82
C GLY A 55 18.97 -11.49 19.24
N PHE A 56 18.40 -10.39 19.74
CA PHE A 56 18.59 -9.95 21.12
C PHE A 56 18.11 -11.00 22.12
N ALA A 57 16.91 -11.55 21.93
CA ALA A 57 16.36 -12.57 22.81
C ALA A 57 17.24 -13.85 22.85
N VAL A 58 17.81 -14.25 21.72
CA VAL A 58 18.71 -15.42 21.64
C VAL A 58 20.07 -15.12 22.26
N MET A 59 20.67 -13.96 21.96
CA MET A 59 22.02 -13.62 22.41
C MET A 59 22.12 -13.39 23.92
N PHE A 60 21.04 -12.95 24.56
CA PHE A 60 21.00 -12.63 25.98
C PHE A 60 20.01 -13.53 26.75
N ALA A 61 19.69 -14.70 26.22
CA ALA A 61 18.69 -15.60 26.82
C ALA A 61 19.04 -16.03 28.26
N ASP A 62 20.32 -16.04 28.61
CA ASP A 62 20.84 -16.33 29.95
C ASP A 62 20.74 -15.14 30.91
N LEU A 63 20.67 -13.91 30.39
CA LEU A 63 20.52 -12.68 31.17
C LEU A 63 19.05 -12.24 31.32
N LEU A 64 18.17 -12.61 30.39
CA LEU A 64 16.77 -12.19 30.38
C LEU A 64 15.89 -13.08 31.27
N TYR A 65 14.91 -12.47 31.93
CA TYR A 65 13.81 -13.21 32.55
C TYR A 65 12.88 -13.80 31.49
N ALA A 66 12.17 -14.88 31.84
CA ALA A 66 11.26 -15.57 30.92
C ALA A 66 10.22 -14.63 30.26
N GLY A 67 9.70 -13.64 31.01
CA GLY A 67 8.76 -12.66 30.47
C GLY A 67 9.38 -11.73 29.42
N GLU A 68 10.65 -11.37 29.57
CA GLU A 68 11.38 -10.51 28.63
C GLU A 68 11.70 -11.25 27.34
N ILE A 69 12.02 -12.55 27.44
CA ILE A 69 12.20 -13.43 26.27
C ILE A 69 10.89 -13.51 25.48
N ILE A 70 9.76 -13.79 26.15
CA ILE A 70 8.45 -13.86 25.52
C ILE A 70 8.09 -12.51 24.88
N GLY A 71 8.32 -11.40 25.58
CA GLY A 71 8.08 -10.06 25.06
C GLY A 71 8.91 -9.75 23.81
N SER A 72 10.20 -10.09 23.84
CA SER A 72 11.12 -9.85 22.73
C SER A 72 10.81 -10.71 21.52
N LEU A 73 10.53 -12.00 21.71
CA LEU A 73 10.09 -12.89 20.62
C LEU A 73 8.71 -12.49 20.08
N GLY A 74 7.81 -12.05 20.96
CA GLY A 74 6.51 -11.50 20.58
C GLY A 74 6.67 -10.26 19.68
N ALA A 75 7.53 -9.31 20.07
CA ALA A 75 7.86 -8.14 19.27
C ALA A 75 8.54 -8.51 17.94
N ALA A 76 9.42 -9.52 17.96
CA ALA A 76 10.10 -10.01 16.78
C ALA A 76 9.14 -10.49 15.68
N ILE A 77 7.98 -11.03 16.07
CA ILE A 77 6.93 -11.49 15.16
C ILE A 77 5.93 -10.37 14.85
N ALA A 78 5.46 -9.66 15.88
CA ALA A 78 4.40 -8.66 15.75
C ALA A 78 4.80 -7.48 14.86
N VAL A 79 6.04 -6.98 15.00
CA VAL A 79 6.51 -5.81 14.23
C VAL A 79 6.53 -6.07 12.72
N PRO A 80 7.16 -7.15 12.20
CA PRO A 80 7.04 -7.51 10.79
C PRO A 80 5.59 -7.72 10.34
N MET A 81 4.76 -8.39 11.16
CA MET A 81 3.37 -8.64 10.81
C MET A 81 2.59 -7.34 10.59
N ILE A 82 2.70 -6.37 11.49
CA ILE A 82 2.06 -5.06 11.34
C ILE A 82 2.61 -4.32 10.12
N ALA A 83 3.94 -4.33 9.95
CA ALA A 83 4.61 -3.66 8.84
C ALA A 83 4.18 -4.19 7.46
N THR A 84 3.85 -5.49 7.35
CA THR A 84 3.36 -6.08 6.09
C THR A 84 1.96 -5.61 5.68
N GLN A 85 1.17 -5.12 6.64
CA GLN A 85 -0.22 -4.70 6.39
C GLN A 85 -0.30 -3.29 5.82
N ILE A 86 0.70 -2.46 6.03
CA ILE A 86 0.74 -1.07 5.58
C ILE A 86 1.31 -1.01 4.17
N GLY A 87 0.53 -0.45 3.25
CA GLY A 87 0.93 -0.21 1.86
C GLY A 87 0.84 1.26 1.50
N GLN A 88 1.51 1.60 0.41
CA GLN A 88 1.39 2.88 -0.27
C GLN A 88 0.98 2.64 -1.73
N LEU A 89 -0.01 3.37 -2.22
CA LEU A 89 -0.41 3.43 -3.62
C LEU A 89 0.14 4.72 -4.20
N LYS A 90 0.94 4.60 -5.26
CA LYS A 90 1.48 5.73 -6.01
C LYS A 90 0.82 5.78 -7.38
N LEU A 91 0.18 6.91 -7.66
CA LEU A 91 -0.42 7.23 -8.95
C LEU A 91 0.53 8.17 -9.72
N LEU A 92 0.88 7.80 -10.94
CA LEU A 92 1.72 8.63 -11.81
C LEU A 92 0.98 8.92 -13.12
N SER A 93 0.60 10.19 -13.31
CA SER A 93 0.09 10.69 -14.58
C SER A 93 1.24 11.19 -15.47
N ARG A 94 1.10 10.94 -16.78
CA ARG A 94 2.04 11.37 -17.83
C ARG A 94 2.08 12.89 -17.99
N ASP A 95 0.94 13.55 -17.78
CA ASP A 95 0.80 15.02 -17.88
C ASP A 95 1.36 15.75 -16.65
N LEU A 96 1.56 15.03 -15.54
CA LEU A 96 2.14 15.56 -14.31
C LEU A 96 3.64 15.24 -14.18
N ARG A 97 4.34 14.98 -15.29
CA ARG A 97 5.82 14.89 -15.35
C ARG A 97 6.45 16.24 -15.01
N GLY A 98 6.51 16.57 -13.72
CA GLY A 98 7.02 17.84 -13.21
C GLY A 98 6.31 18.35 -11.96
N SER A 99 5.16 17.77 -11.60
CA SER A 99 4.47 18.11 -10.35
C SER A 99 4.91 17.14 -9.25
N GLU A 100 5.38 17.67 -8.12
CA GLU A 100 5.70 16.90 -6.90
C GLU A 100 4.48 16.16 -6.31
N LEU A 101 3.28 16.39 -6.85
CA LEU A 101 2.01 15.76 -6.49
C LEU A 101 1.76 14.44 -7.23
N SER A 102 2.74 13.53 -7.26
CA SER A 102 2.39 12.11 -7.39
C SER A 102 1.75 11.69 -6.07
N GLY A 103 0.42 11.83 -5.98
CA GLY A 103 -0.34 11.54 -4.76
C GLY A 103 -0.03 10.14 -4.25
N VAL A 104 0.54 10.06 -3.05
CA VAL A 104 0.75 8.80 -2.34
C VAL A 104 -0.41 8.59 -1.40
N VAL A 105 -1.21 7.55 -1.67
CA VAL A 105 -2.31 7.17 -0.80
C VAL A 105 -1.87 6.02 0.12
N TRP A 106 -2.07 6.22 1.42
CA TRP A 106 -1.70 5.25 2.43
C TRP A 106 -2.91 4.44 2.87
N GLY A 107 -2.71 3.14 3.08
CA GLY A 107 -3.80 2.24 3.36
C GLY A 107 -3.34 0.84 3.69
N ARG A 108 -4.31 -0.02 4.01
CA ARG A 108 -4.05 -1.45 4.13
C ARG A 108 -3.67 -1.97 2.75
N TYR A 109 -2.57 -2.72 2.66
CA TYR A 109 -2.05 -3.23 1.39
C TYR A 109 -3.12 -3.99 0.59
N ALA A 110 -3.94 -4.81 1.26
CA ALA A 110 -5.01 -5.56 0.61
C ALA A 110 -6.03 -4.64 -0.10
N ALA A 111 -6.49 -3.59 0.59
CA ALA A 111 -7.42 -2.62 0.02
C ALA A 111 -6.78 -1.83 -1.13
N LEU A 112 -5.53 -1.36 -0.96
CA LEU A 112 -4.82 -0.65 -2.02
C LEU A 112 -4.57 -1.52 -3.26
N ASN A 113 -4.28 -2.81 -3.06
CA ASN A 113 -4.07 -3.74 -4.16
C ASN A 113 -5.38 -4.07 -4.88
N GLN A 114 -6.52 -4.10 -4.17
CA GLN A 114 -7.84 -4.20 -4.78
C GLN A 114 -8.13 -2.96 -5.64
N VAL A 115 -7.97 -1.75 -5.09
CA VAL A 115 -8.16 -0.49 -5.83
C VAL A 115 -7.25 -0.42 -7.05
N ARG A 116 -5.98 -0.86 -6.93
CA ARG A 116 -5.08 -0.96 -8.08
C ARG A 116 -5.66 -1.82 -9.20
N ARG A 117 -6.22 -2.99 -8.88
CA ARG A 117 -6.84 -3.87 -9.89
C ARG A 117 -8.04 -3.19 -10.53
N GLU A 118 -8.89 -2.56 -9.73
CA GLU A 118 -10.07 -1.82 -10.23
C GLU A 118 -9.68 -0.68 -11.19
N ILE A 119 -8.63 0.09 -10.87
CA ILE A 119 -8.12 1.14 -11.76
C ILE A 119 -7.56 0.56 -13.05
N VAL A 120 -6.82 -0.55 -12.96
CA VAL A 120 -6.26 -1.24 -14.13
C VAL A 120 -7.37 -1.77 -15.02
N ASP A 121 -8.40 -2.39 -14.45
CA ASP A 121 -9.56 -2.89 -15.19
C ASP A 121 -10.33 -1.75 -15.88
N ALA A 122 -10.53 -0.62 -15.19
CA ALA A 122 -11.14 0.57 -15.78
C ALA A 122 -10.31 1.13 -16.94
N LEU A 123 -8.98 1.17 -16.79
CA LEU A 123 -8.06 1.60 -17.85
C LEU A 123 -8.09 0.68 -19.07
N PHE A 124 -8.22 -0.63 -18.87
CA PHE A 124 -8.40 -1.60 -19.97
C PHE A 124 -9.72 -1.39 -20.71
N ARG A 125 -10.83 -1.22 -19.98
CA ARG A 125 -12.15 -0.94 -20.59
C ARG A 125 -12.15 0.36 -21.38
N HIS A 126 -11.53 1.41 -20.84
CA HIS A 126 -11.45 2.71 -21.48
C HIS A 126 -10.63 2.69 -22.79
N LYS A 127 -9.55 1.91 -22.84
CA LYS A 127 -8.69 1.78 -24.04
C LYS A 127 -9.22 0.79 -25.09
N GLY A 128 -10.33 0.09 -24.84
CA GLY A 128 -10.95 -0.82 -25.81
C GLY A 128 -10.16 -2.11 -26.09
N GLY A 129 -9.29 -2.56 -25.17
CA GLY A 129 -8.50 -3.77 -25.36
C GLY A 129 -9.28 -5.05 -25.05
N THR A 130 -9.39 -5.96 -26.01
CA THR A 130 -9.87 -7.33 -25.80
C THR A 130 -8.87 -8.12 -24.95
N PRO A 131 -9.32 -8.88 -23.92
CA PRO A 131 -8.44 -9.79 -23.19
C PRO A 131 -8.01 -10.94 -24.12
N SER A 132 -6.70 -11.14 -24.24
CA SER A 132 -6.09 -12.34 -24.83
C SER A 132 -5.48 -13.19 -23.74
#